data_AF-A0A2D9P744-F1
#
_entry.id   AF-A0A2D9P744-F1
#
_cell.length_a   1.000
_cell.length_b   1.000
_cell.length_c   1.000
_cell.angle_alpha   90.00
_cell.angle_beta   90.00
_cell.angle_gamma   90.00
#
_symmetry.space_group_name_H-M   'P 1'
#
loop_
_entity.id
_entity.type
_entity.pdbx_description
1 polymer ?
#
loop_
_entity_poly.entity_id
_entity_poly.type
_entity_poly.pdbx_seq_one_letter_code
_entity_poly.pdbx_strand_id
1 'polypeptide(L)'
;MYSLHAKPYLDQYNKKYIKIITINQMPPGNLAKYVKKIQTPKLSPFKQNNSYPKQCCLYAIYRFDDPNNFMSIDEIPDLFTFLTLNNYTINHELTKMMNNSDIKTTDKILCFFSYNEN
;
A
#
# COMPACT_ATOMS: atom_id res chain seq x y z
N MET A 1 -0.49 10.39 -9.94
CA MET A 1 -1.18 10.31 -8.63
C MET A 1 -1.05 8.89 -8.09
N TYR A 2 -0.76 8.76 -6.80
CA TYR A 2 -0.56 7.47 -6.13
C TYR A 2 -1.55 7.33 -4.98
N SER A 3 -1.94 6.09 -4.68
CA SER A 3 -2.83 5.77 -3.56
C SER A 3 -2.23 4.67 -2.70
N LEU A 4 -2.22 4.93 -1.40
CA LEU A 4 -1.84 3.95 -0.38
C LEU A 4 -3.07 3.20 0.12
N HIS A 5 -2.92 1.89 0.25
CA HIS A 5 -3.98 1.00 0.70
C HIS A 5 -3.47 0.08 1.80
N ALA A 6 -4.28 -0.14 2.83
CA ALA A 6 -4.04 -1.17 3.82
C ALA A 6 -4.67 -2.49 3.34
N LYS A 7 -3.85 -3.52 3.14
CA LYS A 7 -4.31 -4.85 2.73
C LYS A 7 -3.93 -5.93 3.74
N PRO A 8 -4.81 -6.92 4.00
CA PRO A 8 -4.44 -8.09 4.77
C PRO A 8 -3.44 -8.94 3.97
N TYR A 9 -2.36 -9.34 4.62
CA TYR A 9 -1.33 -10.21 4.09
C TYR A 9 -1.08 -11.35 5.07
N LEU A 10 -0.99 -12.58 4.54
CA LEU A 10 -0.64 -13.75 5.34
C LEU A 10 0.88 -13.84 5.41
N ASP A 11 1.43 -13.53 6.59
CA ASP A 11 2.82 -13.86 6.90
C ASP A 11 2.95 -15.38 6.96
N GLN A 12 3.66 -15.95 6.00
CA GLN A 12 3.82 -17.41 5.86
C GLN A 12 4.70 -18.00 6.96
N TYR A 13 5.63 -17.22 7.51
CA TYR A 13 6.55 -17.67 8.55
C TYR A 13 5.83 -17.74 9.89
N ASN A 14 5.16 -16.66 10.27
CA ASN A 14 4.45 -16.57 11.56
C ASN A 14 3.01 -17.10 11.49
N LYS A 15 2.53 -17.48 10.30
CA LYS A 15 1.15 -17.94 10.04
C LYS A 15 0.07 -16.98 10.58
N LYS A 16 0.35 -15.67 10.51
CA LYS A 16 -0.51 -14.63 11.05
C LYS A 16 -0.92 -13.65 9.95
N TYR A 17 -2.15 -13.16 10.01
CA TYR A 17 -2.59 -12.06 9.17
C TYR A 17 -2.10 -10.73 9.74
N ILE A 18 -1.35 -10.01 8.94
CA ILE A 18 -0.90 -8.64 9.20
C ILE A 18 -1.53 -7.69 8.20
N LYS A 19 -1.65 -6.40 8.55
CA LYS A 19 -2.11 -5.37 7.61
C LYS A 19 -0.91 -4.63 7.08
N ILE A 20 -0.60 -4.83 5.81
CA ILE A 20 0.55 -4.20 5.14
C ILE A 20 0.11 -2.99 4.33
N ILE A 21 1.04 -2.08 4.08
CA ILE A 21 0.84 -0.93 3.21
C ILE A 21 1.21 -1.29 1.77
N THR A 22 0.31 -0.97 0.85
CA THR A 22 0.47 -1.25 -0.59
C THR A 22 0.18 0.00 -1.41
N ILE A 23 0.75 0.06 -2.61
CA ILE A 23 0.59 1.17 -3.55
C ILE A 23 0.00 0.67 -4.88
N ASN A 24 -0.80 1.51 -5.53
CA ASN A 24 -1.46 1.17 -6.79
C ASN A 24 -0.50 0.95 -7.97
N GLN A 25 0.67 1.59 -7.95
CA GLN A 25 1.69 1.50 -8.99
C GLN A 25 3.08 1.84 -8.44
N MET A 26 4.15 1.51 -9.17
CA MET A 26 5.51 1.85 -8.76
C MET A 26 5.66 3.39 -8.63
N PRO A 27 6.07 3.92 -7.47
CA PRO A 27 6.29 5.35 -7.31
C PRO A 27 7.65 5.75 -7.89
N PRO A 28 7.81 6.99 -8.38
CA PRO A 28 9.09 7.58 -8.72
C PRO A 28 9.82 7.97 -7.42
N GLY A 29 11.06 8.46 -7.55
CA GLY A 29 11.83 9.02 -6.44
C GLY A 29 12.33 7.98 -5.42
N ASN A 30 12.65 8.44 -4.20
CA ASN A 30 13.30 7.61 -3.18
C ASN A 30 12.40 6.49 -2.64
N LEU A 31 11.07 6.65 -2.71
CA LEU A 31 10.14 5.61 -2.27
C LEU A 31 10.27 4.32 -3.09
N ALA A 32 10.67 4.42 -4.36
CA ALA A 32 10.86 3.25 -5.25
C ALA A 32 11.80 2.19 -4.66
N LYS A 33 12.79 2.61 -3.86
CA LYS A 33 13.78 1.72 -3.21
C LYS A 33 13.14 0.78 -2.18
N TYR A 34 12.02 1.18 -1.60
CA TYR A 34 11.30 0.44 -0.57
C TYR A 34 10.06 -0.27 -1.12
N VAL A 35 9.77 -0.13 -2.40
CA VAL A 35 8.61 -0.76 -3.03
C VAL A 35 9.06 -1.96 -3.85
N LYS A 36 8.49 -3.14 -3.55
CA LYS A 36 8.67 -4.32 -4.41
C LYS A 36 7.35 -4.89 -4.85
N LYS A 37 7.35 -5.41 -6.06
CA LYS A 37 6.24 -6.18 -6.61
C LYS A 37 6.26 -7.57 -5.98
N ILE A 38 5.19 -7.94 -5.29
CA ILE A 38 5.03 -9.27 -4.70
C ILE A 38 3.83 -9.99 -5.30
N GLN A 39 3.90 -11.32 -5.30
CA GLN A 39 2.78 -12.16 -5.64
C GLN A 39 2.00 -12.50 -4.38
N THR A 40 0.72 -12.12 -4.34
CA THR A 40 -0.16 -12.59 -3.26
C THR A 40 -0.60 -14.02 -3.50
N PRO A 41 -0.40 -14.91 -2.52
CA PRO A 41 -1.12 -16.18 -2.52
C PRO A 41 -2.63 -15.91 -2.40
N LYS A 42 -3.45 -16.86 -2.85
CA LYS A 42 -4.91 -16.77 -2.68
C LYS A 42 -5.23 -16.62 -1.19
N LEU A 43 -5.93 -15.56 -0.82
CA LEU A 43 -6.36 -15.30 0.57
C LEU A 43 -7.39 -16.33 1.08
N SER A 44 -8.01 -17.12 0.19
CA SER A 44 -8.87 -18.24 0.56
C SER A 44 -9.05 -19.22 -0.62
N PRO A 45 -9.09 -20.54 -0.37
CA PRO A 45 -9.47 -21.52 -1.38
C PRO A 45 -10.94 -21.40 -1.82
N PHE A 46 -11.79 -20.73 -1.03
CA PHE A 46 -13.24 -20.59 -1.27
C PHE A 46 -13.63 -19.31 -2.00
N LYS A 47 -12.73 -18.34 -2.16
CA LYS A 47 -12.98 -17.15 -2.99
C LYS A 47 -12.62 -17.47 -4.44
N GLN A 48 -13.61 -17.85 -5.25
CA GLN A 48 -13.46 -17.92 -6.71
C GLN A 48 -13.19 -16.51 -7.24
N ASN A 49 -11.96 -16.26 -7.69
CA ASN A 49 -11.60 -15.04 -8.42
C ASN A 49 -12.20 -15.10 -9.84
N ASN A 50 -13.51 -14.87 -9.95
CA ASN A 50 -14.18 -14.62 -11.24
C ASN A 50 -14.10 -13.14 -11.66
N SER A 51 -13.45 -12.29 -10.87
CA SER A 51 -13.20 -10.89 -11.22
C SER A 51 -11.86 -10.76 -11.92
N TYR A 52 -11.90 -10.59 -13.24
CA TYR A 52 -10.77 -10.04 -13.98
C TYR A 52 -10.48 -8.61 -13.49
N PRO A 53 -9.21 -8.20 -13.36
CA PRO A 53 -7.99 -8.95 -13.67
C PRO A 53 -7.47 -9.75 -12.47
N LYS A 54 -6.83 -10.89 -12.75
CA LYS A 54 -6.07 -11.71 -11.80
C LYS A 54 -5.17 -10.81 -10.94
N GLN A 55 -5.49 -10.66 -9.64
CA GLN A 55 -4.61 -10.06 -8.63
C GLN A 55 -3.38 -10.96 -8.39
N CYS A 56 -2.52 -11.08 -9.40
CA CYS A 56 -1.27 -11.83 -9.29
C CYS A 56 -0.16 -10.98 -8.69
N CYS A 57 -0.26 -9.65 -8.72
CA CYS A 57 0.84 -8.78 -8.35
C CYS A 57 0.34 -7.56 -7.59
N LEU A 58 1.02 -7.21 -6.51
CA LEU A 58 0.80 -5.96 -5.78
C LEU A 58 2.15 -5.31 -5.45
N TYR A 59 2.16 -3.99 -5.33
CA TYR A 59 3.33 -3.25 -4.89
C TYR A 59 3.25 -3.03 -3.39
N ALA A 60 4.09 -3.73 -2.64
CA ALA A 60 4.17 -3.64 -1.18
C ALA A 60 5.31 -2.73 -0.77
N ILE A 61 5.10 -1.95 0.29
CA ILE A 61 6.13 -1.13 0.92
C ILE A 61 6.84 -1.98 1.98
N TYR A 62 8.16 -2.02 1.92
CA TYR A 62 9.02 -2.62 2.94
C TYR A 62 9.36 -1.57 3.99
N ARG A 63 9.66 -2.05 5.20
CA ARG A 63 10.10 -1.17 6.27
C ARG A 63 11.41 -0.47 5.88
N PHE A 64 11.60 0.73 6.41
CA PHE A 64 12.81 1.51 6.14
C PHE A 64 14.02 0.98 6.91
N ASP A 65 13.80 0.40 8.09
CA ASP A 65 14.81 -0.21 8.96
C ASP A 65 15.08 -1.69 8.64
N ASP A 66 14.09 -2.39 8.07
CA ASP A 66 14.18 -3.82 7.74
C ASP A 66 13.66 -4.12 6.31
N PRO A 67 14.56 -4.30 5.33
CA PRO A 67 14.20 -4.54 3.94
C PRO A 67 13.65 -5.95 3.66
N ASN A 68 13.55 -6.81 4.68
CA ASN A 68 12.96 -8.15 4.57
C ASN A 68 11.51 -8.20 5.03
N ASN A 69 11.06 -7.19 5.79
CA ASN A 69 9.72 -7.15 6.35
C ASN A 69 8.86 -6.07 5.69
N PHE A 70 7.58 -6.38 5.52
CA PHE A 70 6.60 -5.42 5.01
C PHE A 70 6.27 -4.38 6.06
N MET A 71 6.04 -3.16 5.61
CA MET A 71 5.61 -2.07 6.45
C MET A 71 4.17 -2.30 6.93
N SER A 72 3.98 -2.28 8.25
CA SER A 72 2.67 -2.36 8.91
C SER A 72 1.95 -1.02 8.86
N ILE A 73 0.63 -1.05 9.06
CA ILE A 73 -0.16 0.17 9.32
C ILE A 73 0.29 0.93 10.58
N ASP A 74 1.00 0.29 11.50
CA ASP A 74 1.52 0.93 12.71
C ASP A 74 2.67 1.90 12.42
N GLU A 75 3.31 1.75 11.25
CA GLU A 75 4.47 2.53 10.79
C GLU A 75 4.06 3.67 9.83
N ILE A 76 2.76 3.96 9.73
CA ILE A 76 2.24 5.09 8.93
C ILE A 76 2.91 6.44 9.29
N PRO A 77 3.15 6.78 10.57
CA PRO A 77 3.83 8.03 10.91
C PRO A 77 5.21 8.17 10.27
N ASP A 78 5.99 7.09 10.23
CA ASP A 78 7.33 7.07 9.63
C ASP A 78 7.24 7.21 8.11
N LEU A 79 6.27 6.53 7.49
CA LEU A 79 6.00 6.68 6.06
C LEU A 79 5.63 8.12 5.70
N PHE A 80 4.74 8.75 6.46
CA PHE A 80 4.32 10.13 6.18
C PHE A 80 5.47 11.12 6.34
N THR A 81 6.29 10.93 7.39
CA THR A 81 7.52 11.71 7.58
C THR A 81 8.46 11.55 6.38
N PHE A 82 8.68 10.31 5.93
CA PHE A 82 9.51 10.03 4.76
C PHE A 82 8.96 10.72 3.50
N LEU A 83 7.65 10.62 3.24
CA LEU A 83 7.00 11.23 2.08
C LEU A 83 7.23 12.76 2.07
N THR A 84 6.97 13.42 3.20
CA THR A 84 7.14 14.88 3.33
C THR A 84 8.61 15.31 3.14
N LEU A 85 9.58 14.51 3.57
CA LEU A 85 11.01 14.80 3.42
C LEU A 85 11.56 14.52 2.01
N ASN A 86 10.84 13.75 1.17
CA ASN A 86 11.34 13.26 -0.13
C ASN A 86 10.53 13.79 -1.31
N ASN A 87 10.05 15.04 -1.25
CA ASN A 87 9.31 15.72 -2.32
C ASN A 87 7.98 15.05 -2.74
N TYR A 88 7.34 14.33 -1.81
CA TYR A 88 5.98 13.86 -2.01
C TYR A 88 5.00 14.79 -1.28
N THR A 89 3.91 15.13 -1.97
CA THR A 89 2.80 15.91 -1.40
C THR A 89 1.64 14.98 -1.08
N ILE A 90 1.25 14.91 0.19
CA ILE A 90 0.06 14.18 0.63
C ILE A 90 -1.18 15.01 0.29
N ASN A 91 -2.13 14.40 -0.43
CA ASN A 91 -3.37 15.06 -0.81
C ASN A 91 -4.48 14.75 0.22
N HIS A 92 -4.64 15.65 1.18
CA HIS A 92 -5.64 15.52 2.25
C HIS A 92 -7.08 15.66 1.74
N GLU A 93 -7.32 16.51 0.74
CA GLU A 93 -8.67 16.75 0.19
C GLU A 93 -9.23 15.49 -0.48
N LEU A 94 -8.48 14.90 -1.40
CA LEU A 94 -8.85 13.63 -2.05
C LEU A 94 -8.98 12.49 -1.05
N THR A 95 -8.08 12.43 -0.06
CA THR A 95 -8.15 11.43 1.00
C THR A 95 -9.44 11.58 1.82
N LYS A 96 -9.81 12.80 2.19
CA LYS A 96 -11.05 13.10 2.91
C LYS A 96 -12.29 12.79 2.07
N MET A 97 -12.30 13.18 0.79
CA MET A 97 -13.40 12.89 -0.13
C MET A 97 -13.65 11.39 -0.26
N MET A 98 -12.60 10.59 -0.47
CA MET A 98 -12.74 9.14 -0.62
C MET A 98 -13.16 8.45 0.67
N ASN A 99 -12.60 8.86 1.82
CA ASN A 99 -12.97 8.29 3.11
C ASN A 99 -14.42 8.62 3.53
N ASN A 100 -14.97 9.74 3.03
CA ASN A 100 -16.35 10.15 3.29
C ASN A 100 -17.32 9.70 2.19
N SER A 101 -16.84 9.08 1.12
CA SER A 101 -17.70 8.62 0.02
C SER A 101 -18.40 7.32 0.37
N ASP A 102 -19.60 7.12 -0.17
CA ASP A 102 -20.33 5.84 -0.08
C ASP A 102 -19.70 4.73 -0.95
N ILE A 103 -18.64 5.05 -1.70
CA ILE A 103 -17.94 4.12 -2.56
C ILE A 103 -17.10 3.19 -1.69
N LYS A 104 -17.60 1.96 -1.50
CA LYS A 104 -16.88 0.90 -0.78
C LYS A 104 -15.78 0.31 -1.67
N THR A 105 -14.55 0.78 -1.51
CA THR A 105 -13.39 0.10 -2.08
C THR A 105 -13.11 -1.21 -1.32
N THR A 106 -12.65 -2.23 -2.04
CA THR A 106 -12.32 -3.54 -1.43
C THR A 106 -11.24 -3.42 -0.37
N ASP A 107 -10.29 -2.52 -0.60
CA ASP A 107 -9.19 -2.23 0.31
C ASP A 107 -9.37 -0.84 0.93
N LYS A 108 -8.91 -0.69 2.18
CA LYS A 108 -9.00 0.59 2.90
C LYS A 108 -7.96 1.56 2.35
N ILE A 109 -8.41 2.67 1.78
CA ILE A 109 -7.53 3.77 1.36
C ILE A 109 -6.96 4.45 2.60
N LEU A 110 -5.64 4.63 2.61
CA LEU A 110 -4.93 5.37 3.67
C LEU A 110 -4.77 6.83 3.27
N CYS A 111 -4.20 7.08 2.09
CA CYS A 111 -4.06 8.43 1.54
C CYS A 111 -3.79 8.42 0.04
N PHE A 112 -3.95 9.59 -0.57
CA PHE A 112 -3.44 9.91 -1.89
C PHE A 112 -2.21 10.80 -1.79
N PHE A 113 -1.27 10.65 -2.71
CA PHE A 113 -0.09 11.50 -2.79
C PHE A 113 0.40 11.68 -4.22
N SER A 114 1.12 12.77 -4.47
CA SER A 114 1.84 13.05 -5.71
C SER A 114 3.33 13.19 -5.44
N TYR A 115 4.14 12.96 -6.47
CA TYR A 115 5.56 13.28 -6.44
C TYR A 115 5.77 14.57 -7.22
N ASN A 116 6.51 15.50 -6.65
CA ASN A 116 6.86 16.75 -7.33
C ASN A 116 8.24 16.54 -7.95
N GLU A 117 8.28 16.39 -9.27
CA GLU A 117 9.53 16.47 -10.03
C GLU A 117 9.94 17.94 -10.06
N ASN A 118 10.97 18.29 -9.28
CA ASN A 118 11.65 19.58 -9.42
C ASN A 118 12.57 19.57 -10.64
#